data_AF-A0A495D2Q8-F1
#
_entry.id   AF-A0A495D2Q8-F1
#
_cell.length_a   1.000
_cell.length_b   1.000
_cell.length_c   1.000
_cell.angle_alpha   90.00
_cell.angle_beta   90.00
_cell.angle_gamma   90.00
#
_symmetry.space_group_name_H-M   'P 1'
#
loop_
_entity.id
_entity.type
_entity.pdbx_description
1 polymer ?
#
loop_
_entity_poly.entity_id
_entity_poly.type
_entity_poly.pdbx_seq_one_letter_code
_entity_poly.pdbx_strand_id
1 'polypeptide(L)'
;MLNSLTRLGLAAGLAVSLAACASTDHGVRSAGDRPMDLSSTEASLWYQTDEAESRLQASGQLNSDPALNAWVNARICEVAGTFCDDLRLYILESPTFNASMAPNGMAIVNTGLLLRAETTDELAFVLGHEFVHFEENHFLERHAAMRNANVTSTVLGSVIGVAGGGGLSSFGSLLAYGGALSFSRSQETEADTKGLIHATEAGYSADAGAAIWSNLLDELTASDHDEVTRRGNDGGVFGTHPDIDVRIASLTAQAADLPVHDGDRAAYRRIIRPFLQDWLDMHIVRRDHGATLALVDRLAGQGEDLGVLQYARGRIYAMRADDGDDALALAEFEAATRHADAPADAWRAIGEMRRAQGDNPAAAAAFQAYLDHSPQARDRYLIERLITDLTGTQP
;
A
#
# COMPACT_ATOMS: atom_id res chain seq x y z
N MET A 1 -14.99 -66.32 35.26
CA MET A 1 -16.30 -66.66 34.69
C MET A 1 -17.19 -65.43 34.84
N LEU A 2 -17.15 -64.52 33.85
CA LEU A 2 -18.07 -64.43 32.71
C LEU A 2 -19.38 -63.68 33.04
N ASN A 3 -19.44 -62.46 32.51
CA ASN A 3 -20.58 -61.74 31.91
C ASN A 3 -21.98 -61.82 32.56
N SER A 4 -22.55 -60.65 32.85
CA SER A 4 -23.58 -60.07 31.95
C SER A 4 -23.98 -58.65 32.34
N LEU A 5 -23.72 -57.73 31.41
CA LEU A 5 -24.37 -56.43 31.25
C LEU A 5 -25.88 -56.61 31.05
N THR A 6 -26.71 -55.68 31.54
CA THR A 6 -27.53 -54.78 30.69
C THR A 6 -28.51 -53.88 31.49
N ARG A 7 -28.47 -52.59 31.14
CA ARG A 7 -29.61 -51.65 30.97
C ARG A 7 -30.40 -51.17 32.21
N LEU A 8 -29.95 -50.05 32.77
CA LEU A 8 -30.78 -48.89 33.14
C LEU A 8 -29.95 -47.67 32.69
N GLY A 9 -30.39 -46.81 31.76
CA GLY A 9 -31.55 -45.95 31.89
C GLY A 9 -31.04 -44.53 31.65
N LEU A 10 -30.85 -44.21 30.37
CA LEU A 10 -30.40 -42.92 29.84
C LEU A 10 -31.48 -41.87 30.15
N ALA A 11 -31.23 -40.90 31.04
CA ALA A 11 -32.07 -39.71 31.15
C ALA A 11 -31.34 -38.54 31.84
N ALA A 12 -31.37 -37.41 31.13
CA ALA A 12 -31.32 -36.04 31.63
C ALA A 12 -29.99 -35.54 32.23
N GLY A 13 -29.19 -34.92 31.37
CA GLY A 13 -28.12 -34.01 31.77
C GLY A 13 -27.33 -33.43 30.60
N LEU A 14 -27.88 -33.42 29.39
CA LEU A 14 -27.32 -32.63 28.29
C LEU A 14 -27.69 -31.16 28.60
N ALA A 15 -26.91 -30.54 29.47
CA ALA A 15 -26.82 -29.09 29.49
C ALA A 15 -26.19 -28.71 28.16
N VAL A 16 -27.05 -28.52 27.16
CA VAL A 16 -26.71 -27.76 25.96
C VAL A 16 -26.29 -26.40 26.49
N SER A 17 -24.98 -26.20 26.66
CA SER A 17 -24.41 -24.87 26.70
C SER A 17 -24.69 -24.27 25.33
N LEU A 18 -25.88 -23.67 25.21
CA LEU A 18 -26.13 -22.54 24.33
C LEU A 18 -25.10 -21.48 24.76
N ALA A 19 -23.86 -21.63 24.31
CA ALA A 19 -23.05 -20.48 24.01
C ALA A 19 -23.87 -19.76 22.95
N ALA A 20 -24.71 -18.82 23.41
CA ALA A 20 -25.26 -17.82 22.53
C ALA A 20 -24.06 -17.30 21.74
N CYS A 21 -24.03 -17.57 20.44
CA CYS A 21 -23.32 -16.71 19.53
C CYS A 21 -23.99 -15.35 19.75
N ALA A 22 -23.49 -14.58 20.71
CA ALA A 22 -23.81 -13.17 20.80
C ALA A 22 -23.47 -12.65 19.40
N SER A 23 -24.46 -12.12 18.69
CA SER A 23 -24.18 -11.49 17.41
C SER A 23 -23.14 -10.42 17.70
N THR A 24 -22.01 -10.50 17.00
CA THR A 24 -21.00 -9.44 17.00
C THR A 24 -21.40 -8.30 16.08
N ASP A 25 -22.65 -8.29 15.61
CA ASP A 25 -23.24 -7.19 14.86
C ASP A 25 -23.29 -5.95 15.77
N HIS A 26 -22.42 -5.00 15.48
CA HIS A 26 -22.31 -3.74 16.20
C HIS A 26 -23.09 -2.60 15.53
N GLY A 27 -23.83 -2.89 14.45
CA GLY A 27 -24.61 -1.93 13.68
C GLY A 27 -23.77 -0.88 12.96
N VAL A 28 -24.46 -0.04 12.17
CA VAL A 28 -23.85 1.08 11.43
C VAL A 28 -23.59 2.26 12.35
N ARG A 29 -22.42 2.89 12.26
CA ARG A 29 -22.11 4.16 12.93
C ARG A 29 -22.97 5.29 12.38
N SER A 30 -23.23 6.29 13.21
CA SER A 30 -23.68 7.61 12.80
C SER A 30 -22.54 8.61 12.89
N ALA A 31 -22.58 9.65 12.05
CA ALA A 31 -21.58 10.72 12.08
C ALA A 31 -21.55 11.40 13.47
N GLY A 32 -20.36 11.59 14.02
CA GLY A 32 -20.13 12.12 15.36
C GLY A 32 -20.22 11.09 16.49
N ASP A 33 -20.49 9.80 16.20
CA ASP A 33 -20.58 8.76 17.22
C ASP A 33 -19.27 8.54 17.97
N ARG A 34 -19.38 8.42 19.30
CA ARG A 34 -18.26 8.14 20.21
C ARG A 34 -18.72 7.19 21.32
N PRO A 35 -17.85 6.28 21.80
CA PRO A 35 -18.21 5.38 22.88
C PRO A 35 -18.52 6.16 24.17
N MET A 36 -19.78 6.12 24.60
CA MET A 36 -20.24 6.79 25.81
C MET A 36 -19.91 6.01 27.09
N ASP A 37 -19.90 4.68 27.01
CA ASP A 37 -19.52 3.80 28.11
C ASP A 37 -18.02 3.47 28.04
N LEU A 38 -17.23 4.08 28.93
CA LEU A 38 -15.79 3.89 29.02
C LEU A 38 -15.37 2.48 29.43
N SER A 39 -16.29 1.66 29.93
CA SER A 39 -16.04 0.25 30.26
C SER A 39 -16.29 -0.71 29.09
N SER A 40 -16.83 -0.19 27.97
CA SER A 40 -17.16 -1.00 26.80
C SER A 40 -15.93 -1.47 26.02
N THR A 41 -16.11 -2.54 25.24
CA THR A 41 -15.10 -3.03 24.29
C THR A 41 -14.71 -1.94 23.28
N GLU A 42 -15.67 -1.13 22.84
CA GLU A 42 -15.43 -0.04 21.91
C GLU A 42 -14.57 1.06 22.53
N ALA A 43 -14.87 1.50 23.76
CA ALA A 43 -14.03 2.48 24.45
C ALA A 43 -12.59 1.99 24.63
N SER A 44 -12.41 0.70 24.95
CA SER A 44 -11.07 0.10 25.04
C SER A 44 -10.35 0.05 23.69
N LEU A 45 -11.08 -0.12 22.58
CA LEU A 45 -10.50 -0.11 21.24
C LEU A 45 -10.13 1.32 20.83
N TRP A 46 -10.98 2.30 21.11
CA TRP A 46 -10.70 3.73 20.90
C TRP A 46 -9.45 4.20 21.65
N TYR A 47 -9.31 3.83 22.93
CA TYR A 47 -8.11 4.13 23.69
C TYR A 47 -6.84 3.55 23.04
N GLN A 48 -6.91 2.31 22.53
CA GLN A 48 -5.77 1.69 21.82
C GLN A 48 -5.47 2.41 20.50
N THR A 49 -6.49 2.84 19.76
CA THR A 49 -6.33 3.59 18.50
C THR A 49 -5.80 5.00 18.75
N ASP A 50 -6.17 5.65 19.86
CA ASP A 50 -5.64 6.97 20.24
C ASP A 50 -4.15 6.88 20.63
N GLU A 51 -3.75 5.84 21.36
CA GLU A 51 -2.33 5.57 21.65
C GLU A 51 -1.52 5.29 20.37
N ALA A 52 -2.11 4.51 19.46
CA ALA A 52 -1.53 4.21 18.16
C ALA A 52 -1.34 5.48 17.31
N GLU A 53 -2.38 6.30 17.21
CA GLU A 53 -2.36 7.59 16.52
C GLU A 53 -1.27 8.51 17.08
N SER A 54 -1.17 8.61 18.40
CA SER A 54 -0.14 9.41 19.08
C SER A 54 1.28 8.93 18.74
N ARG A 55 1.51 7.61 18.66
CA ARG A 55 2.81 7.04 18.26
C ARG A 55 3.11 7.27 16.78
N LEU A 56 2.11 7.16 15.92
CA LEU A 56 2.24 7.42 14.49
C LEU A 56 2.64 8.88 14.23
N GLN A 57 1.97 9.84 14.88
CA GLN A 57 2.31 11.26 14.80
C GLN A 57 3.76 11.55 15.23
N ALA A 58 4.27 10.81 16.22
CA ALA A 58 5.64 10.95 16.72
C ALA A 58 6.70 10.15 15.94
N SER A 59 6.31 9.36 14.92
CA SER A 59 7.21 8.41 14.24
C SER A 59 8.26 9.07 13.33
N GLY A 60 7.97 10.26 12.80
CA GLY A 60 8.78 10.90 11.76
C GLY A 60 8.64 10.26 10.37
N GLN A 61 7.64 9.41 10.16
CA GLN A 61 7.43 8.64 8.92
C GLN A 61 6.24 9.12 8.10
N LEU A 62 5.61 10.19 8.56
CA LEU A 62 4.49 10.80 7.88
C LEU A 62 4.99 11.70 6.77
N ASN A 63 4.36 11.60 5.60
CA ASN A 63 4.49 12.59 4.57
C ASN A 63 3.83 13.90 5.08
N SER A 64 4.59 14.98 5.07
CA SER A 64 4.15 16.28 5.59
C SER A 64 3.86 17.31 4.49
N ASP A 65 3.83 16.88 3.21
CA ASP A 65 3.54 17.79 2.12
C ASP A 65 2.08 18.28 2.20
N PRO A 66 1.84 19.59 2.33
CA PRO A 66 0.50 20.11 2.55
C PRO A 66 -0.41 19.94 1.32
N ALA A 67 0.14 19.95 0.11
CA ALA A 67 -0.66 19.82 -1.11
C ALA A 67 -1.16 18.38 -1.25
N LEU A 68 -0.29 17.39 -1.07
CA LEU A 68 -0.66 15.97 -1.10
C LEU A 68 -1.66 15.62 0.02
N ASN A 69 -1.39 16.04 1.26
CA ASN A 69 -2.28 15.77 2.39
C ASN A 69 -3.67 16.40 2.19
N ALA A 70 -3.74 17.67 1.78
CA ALA A 70 -5.02 18.31 1.49
C ALA A 70 -5.74 17.63 0.32
N TRP A 71 -4.98 17.17 -0.68
CA TRP A 71 -5.53 16.48 -1.83
C TRP A 71 -6.13 15.13 -1.41
N VAL A 72 -5.39 14.25 -0.74
CA VAL A 72 -5.93 12.94 -0.31
C VAL A 72 -7.08 13.11 0.71
N ASN A 73 -7.01 14.10 1.60
CA ASN A 73 -8.07 14.34 2.58
C ASN A 73 -9.39 14.74 1.92
N ALA A 74 -9.34 15.54 0.86
CA ALA A 74 -10.55 15.90 0.11
C ALA A 74 -11.23 14.68 -0.52
N ARG A 75 -10.44 13.74 -1.08
CA ARG A 75 -10.93 12.44 -1.60
C ARG A 75 -11.62 11.61 -0.51
N ILE A 76 -11.04 11.54 0.68
CA ILE A 76 -11.67 10.88 1.84
C ILE A 76 -13.00 11.54 2.19
N CYS A 77 -13.06 12.87 2.25
CA CYS A 77 -14.27 13.60 2.59
C CYS A 77 -15.37 13.46 1.53
N GLU A 78 -15.01 13.38 0.25
CA GLU A 78 -15.96 13.15 -0.85
C GLU A 78 -16.65 11.79 -0.70
N VAL A 79 -15.91 10.71 -0.40
CA VAL A 79 -16.50 9.37 -0.22
C VAL A 79 -17.16 9.15 1.14
N ALA A 80 -16.68 9.81 2.20
CA ALA A 80 -17.20 9.67 3.56
C ALA A 80 -18.41 10.58 3.85
N GLY A 81 -18.66 11.59 3.00
CA GLY A 81 -19.79 12.51 3.13
C GLY A 81 -19.86 13.17 4.51
N THR A 82 -20.94 12.91 5.25
CA THR A 82 -21.18 13.51 6.58
C THR A 82 -20.18 13.09 7.65
N PHE A 83 -19.39 12.03 7.42
CA PHE A 83 -18.36 11.56 8.35
C PHE A 83 -17.00 12.26 8.16
N CYS A 84 -16.86 13.20 7.21
CA CYS A 84 -15.58 13.89 6.96
C CYS A 84 -14.95 14.48 8.24
N ASP A 85 -15.76 15.06 9.14
CA ASP A 85 -15.27 15.65 10.41
C ASP A 85 -14.84 14.60 11.47
N ASP A 86 -15.21 13.33 11.27
CA ASP A 86 -14.80 12.23 12.15
C ASP A 86 -13.44 11.66 11.76
N LEU A 87 -12.98 11.90 10.53
CA LEU A 87 -11.79 11.28 9.95
C LEU A 87 -10.57 12.20 10.03
N ARG A 88 -9.41 11.60 10.29
CA ARG A 88 -8.10 12.29 10.37
C ARG A 88 -7.08 11.53 9.53
N LEU A 89 -6.68 12.12 8.41
CA LEU A 89 -5.73 11.52 7.48
C LEU A 89 -4.28 11.60 7.98
N TYR A 90 -3.56 10.49 7.79
CA TYR A 90 -2.12 10.39 7.90
C TYR A 90 -1.56 9.63 6.69
N ILE A 91 -0.73 10.29 5.88
CA ILE A 91 -0.03 9.63 4.78
C ILE A 91 1.29 9.06 5.31
N LEU A 92 1.44 7.73 5.28
CA LEU A 92 2.62 7.03 5.76
C LEU A 92 3.59 6.73 4.60
N GLU A 93 4.85 7.11 4.76
CA GLU A 93 5.92 6.76 3.82
C GLU A 93 6.24 5.27 3.94
N SER A 94 5.51 4.46 3.17
CA SER A 94 5.61 3.01 3.15
C SER A 94 5.34 2.49 1.74
N PRO A 95 6.19 1.62 1.19
CA PRO A 95 6.00 1.07 -0.14
C PRO A 95 4.90 -0.01 -0.19
N THR A 96 4.20 -0.30 0.91
CA THR A 96 3.13 -1.32 0.88
C THR A 96 1.85 -0.73 0.27
N PHE A 97 1.16 -1.50 -0.57
CA PHE A 97 -0.21 -1.19 -0.99
C PHE A 97 -1.13 -1.37 0.21
N ASN A 98 -1.56 -0.27 0.83
CA ASN A 98 -2.41 -0.32 2.02
C ASN A 98 -3.09 1.04 2.26
N ALA A 99 -4.31 0.98 2.75
CA ALA A 99 -4.97 2.04 3.48
C ALA A 99 -5.77 1.40 4.64
N SER A 100 -6.12 2.18 5.65
CA SER A 100 -7.01 1.72 6.72
C SER A 100 -7.70 2.88 7.42
N MET A 101 -8.89 2.65 7.96
CA MET A 101 -9.58 3.60 8.82
C MET A 101 -9.89 2.96 10.18
N ALA A 102 -9.27 3.47 11.23
CA ALA A 102 -9.40 2.96 12.57
C ALA A 102 -10.72 3.42 13.23
N PRO A 103 -11.21 2.69 14.25
CA PRO A 103 -12.44 3.03 14.98
C PRO A 103 -12.56 4.45 15.53
N ASN A 104 -11.46 5.10 15.90
CA ASN A 104 -11.47 6.50 16.36
C ASN A 104 -11.47 7.53 15.21
N GLY A 105 -11.49 7.08 13.96
CA GLY A 105 -11.41 7.91 12.76
C GLY A 105 -10.00 8.23 12.27
N MET A 106 -8.95 7.64 12.85
CA MET A 106 -7.60 7.73 12.27
C MET A 106 -7.56 6.98 10.93
N ALA A 107 -7.38 7.71 9.83
CA ALA A 107 -7.23 7.17 8.48
C ALA A 107 -5.75 7.18 8.07
N ILE A 108 -5.23 6.03 7.66
CA ILE A 108 -3.85 5.87 7.20
C ILE A 108 -3.86 5.51 5.72
N VAL A 109 -3.06 6.21 4.93
CA VAL A 109 -2.84 5.91 3.50
C VAL A 109 -1.36 5.73 3.26
N ASN A 110 -0.94 4.59 2.73
CA ASN A 110 0.47 4.35 2.44
C ASN A 110 0.84 4.90 1.05
N THR A 111 2.06 5.42 0.91
CA THR A 111 2.55 5.91 -0.37
C THR A 111 2.65 4.83 -1.44
N GLY A 112 2.79 3.56 -1.05
CA GLY A 112 2.71 2.40 -1.96
C GLY A 112 1.33 2.19 -2.59
N LEU A 113 0.23 2.59 -1.92
CA LEU A 113 -1.09 2.66 -2.56
C LEU A 113 -1.13 3.80 -3.58
N LEU A 114 -0.68 5.00 -3.18
CA LEU A 114 -0.66 6.18 -4.06
C LEU A 114 0.21 5.98 -5.31
N LEU A 115 1.28 5.21 -5.22
CA LEU A 115 2.12 4.86 -6.36
C LEU A 115 1.40 3.94 -7.37
N ARG A 116 0.52 3.05 -6.89
CA ARG A 116 -0.13 2.01 -7.70
C ARG A 116 -1.45 2.43 -8.30
N ALA A 117 -2.21 3.26 -7.59
CA ALA A 117 -3.40 3.88 -8.18
C ALA A 117 -2.98 4.76 -9.35
N GLU A 118 -3.74 4.69 -10.45
CA GLU A 118 -3.44 5.42 -11.67
C GLU A 118 -4.38 6.59 -11.91
N THR A 119 -5.55 6.55 -11.28
CA THR A 119 -6.58 7.59 -11.36
C THR A 119 -7.06 7.98 -9.96
N THR A 120 -7.69 9.15 -9.88
CA THR A 120 -8.37 9.57 -8.65
C THR A 120 -9.48 8.60 -8.26
N ASP A 121 -10.17 8.03 -9.25
CA ASP A 121 -11.28 7.10 -9.09
C ASP A 121 -10.83 5.78 -8.44
N GLU A 122 -9.67 5.25 -8.85
CA GLU A 122 -9.08 4.05 -8.24
C GLU A 122 -8.74 4.28 -6.77
N LEU A 123 -8.17 5.44 -6.44
CA LEU A 123 -7.92 5.81 -5.05
C LEU A 123 -9.23 5.97 -4.28
N ALA A 124 -10.22 6.65 -4.86
CA ALA A 124 -11.50 6.88 -4.21
C ALA A 124 -12.24 5.58 -3.90
N PHE A 125 -12.19 4.58 -4.78
CA PHE A 125 -12.73 3.25 -4.50
C PHE A 125 -12.06 2.62 -3.26
N VAL A 126 -10.72 2.64 -3.17
CA VAL A 126 -10.00 2.07 -2.01
C VAL A 126 -10.36 2.85 -0.73
N LEU A 127 -10.46 4.17 -0.79
CA LEU A 127 -10.86 4.98 0.36
C LEU A 127 -12.32 4.72 0.78
N GLY A 128 -13.22 4.53 -0.19
CA GLY A 128 -14.61 4.14 0.06
C GLY A 128 -14.70 2.76 0.70
N HIS A 129 -13.90 1.79 0.25
CA HIS A 129 -13.80 0.46 0.86
C HIS A 129 -13.35 0.56 2.34
N GLU A 130 -12.29 1.31 2.63
CA GLU A 130 -11.82 1.51 4.01
C GLU A 130 -12.83 2.29 4.86
N PHE A 131 -13.54 3.25 4.27
CA PHE A 131 -14.61 3.98 4.95
C PHE A 131 -15.74 3.05 5.38
N VAL A 132 -16.11 2.04 4.58
CA VAL A 132 -17.13 1.06 4.98
C VAL A 132 -16.66 0.23 6.18
N HIS A 133 -15.38 -0.15 6.27
CA HIS A 133 -14.87 -0.83 7.46
C HIS A 133 -15.01 0.00 8.73
N PHE A 134 -14.91 1.33 8.61
CA PHE A 134 -15.16 2.26 9.70
C PHE A 134 -16.66 2.44 9.99
N GLU A 135 -17.46 2.72 8.97
CA GLU A 135 -18.91 2.96 9.03
C GLU A 135 -19.66 1.74 9.60
N GLU A 136 -19.32 0.53 9.15
CA GLU A 136 -19.98 -0.73 9.55
C GLU A 136 -19.36 -1.38 10.78
N ASN A 137 -18.51 -0.66 11.53
CA ASN A 137 -17.90 -1.16 12.76
C ASN A 137 -17.08 -2.46 12.61
N HIS A 138 -16.66 -2.85 11.41
CA HIS A 138 -16.00 -4.16 11.16
C HIS A 138 -14.81 -4.43 12.11
N PHE A 139 -14.02 -3.40 12.42
CA PHE A 139 -12.92 -3.50 13.39
C PHE A 139 -13.39 -3.84 14.81
N LEU A 140 -14.49 -3.24 15.25
CA LEU A 140 -15.07 -3.51 16.56
C LEU A 140 -15.61 -4.94 16.64
N GLU A 141 -16.33 -5.40 15.61
CA GLU A 141 -16.82 -6.78 15.53
C GLU A 141 -15.67 -7.78 15.60
N ARG A 142 -14.61 -7.52 14.84
CA ARG A 142 -13.43 -8.37 14.81
C ARG A 142 -12.70 -8.39 16.15
N HIS A 143 -12.52 -7.22 16.77
CA HIS A 143 -11.90 -7.11 18.08
C HIS A 143 -12.72 -7.81 19.18
N ALA A 144 -14.05 -7.66 19.15
CA ALA A 144 -14.96 -8.35 20.06
C ALA A 144 -14.89 -9.88 19.86
N ALA A 145 -14.86 -10.36 18.62
CA ALA A 145 -14.71 -11.78 18.31
C ALA A 145 -13.39 -12.36 18.83
N MET A 146 -12.27 -11.65 18.66
CA MET A 146 -10.95 -12.08 19.18
C MET A 146 -10.92 -12.11 20.72
N ARG A 147 -11.51 -11.11 21.37
CA ARG A 147 -11.67 -11.06 22.83
C ARG A 147 -12.48 -12.25 23.34
N ASN A 148 -13.59 -12.56 22.69
CA ASN A 148 -14.45 -13.69 23.03
C ASN A 148 -13.74 -15.05 22.84
N ALA A 149 -12.83 -15.14 21.87
CA ALA A 149 -11.99 -16.31 21.64
C ALA A 149 -10.82 -16.45 22.65
N ASN A 150 -10.71 -15.56 23.64
CA ASN A 150 -9.57 -15.45 24.57
C ASN A 150 -8.21 -15.28 23.88
N VAL A 151 -8.20 -14.78 22.65
CA VAL A 151 -6.97 -14.44 21.92
C VAL A 151 -6.51 -13.07 22.43
N THR A 152 -5.57 -13.07 23.37
CA THR A 152 -4.92 -11.84 23.83
C THR A 152 -4.01 -11.34 22.73
N SER A 153 -4.51 -10.44 21.88
CA SER A 153 -3.74 -9.81 20.83
C SER A 153 -3.60 -8.31 21.14
N THR A 154 -2.38 -7.81 21.17
CA THR A 154 -2.11 -6.36 21.07
C THR A 154 -2.27 -5.99 19.60
N VAL A 155 -3.52 -5.97 19.12
CA VAL A 155 -3.90 -5.88 17.70
C VAL A 155 -3.28 -4.66 17.01
N LEU A 156 -3.15 -3.55 17.73
CA LEU A 156 -2.71 -2.28 17.16
C LEU A 156 -1.20 -1.99 17.26
N GLY A 157 -0.49 -2.68 18.17
CA GLY A 157 0.94 -2.43 18.40
C GLY A 157 1.83 -2.93 17.25
N SER A 158 1.35 -3.91 16.48
CA SER A 158 2.07 -4.55 15.38
C SER A 158 1.99 -3.79 14.06
N VAL A 159 0.92 -3.01 13.82
CA VAL A 159 0.77 -2.18 12.61
C VAL A 159 1.76 -1.00 12.62
N ILE A 160 2.00 -0.41 13.80
CA ILE A 160 2.93 0.73 13.97
C ILE A 160 4.37 0.28 14.22
N GLY A 161 4.59 -0.88 14.84
CA GLY A 161 5.93 -1.37 15.19
C GLY A 161 6.85 -1.67 14.00
N VAL A 162 6.31 -1.82 12.79
CA VAL A 162 7.09 -2.08 11.56
C VAL A 162 7.74 -0.80 11.03
N ALA A 163 7.15 0.35 11.33
CA ALA A 163 7.62 1.61 10.80
C ALA A 163 8.91 2.06 11.55
N GLY A 164 9.06 1.78 12.85
CA GLY A 164 10.17 2.24 13.69
C GLY A 164 11.54 1.54 13.56
N GLY A 165 11.96 1.07 12.38
CA GLY A 165 13.35 0.65 12.16
C GLY A 165 13.86 -0.54 12.98
N GLY A 166 12.97 -1.39 13.50
CA GLY A 166 13.35 -2.68 14.07
C GLY A 166 13.64 -3.66 12.94
N GLY A 167 14.84 -4.26 12.94
CA GLY A 167 15.28 -5.25 11.95
C GLY A 167 14.33 -6.46 11.80
N LEU A 168 14.74 -7.43 10.99
CA LEU A 168 14.06 -8.65 10.52
C LEU A 168 13.06 -9.36 11.49
N SER A 169 13.12 -9.11 12.80
CA SER A 169 12.13 -9.44 13.83
C SER A 169 10.74 -8.80 13.67
N SER A 170 10.59 -7.70 12.92
CA SER A 170 9.32 -6.98 12.71
C SER A 170 8.43 -7.63 11.64
N PHE A 171 9.01 -8.41 10.73
CA PHE A 171 8.26 -9.07 9.66
C PHE A 171 7.58 -10.37 10.13
N GLY A 172 8.25 -11.14 11.00
CA GLY A 172 7.67 -12.35 11.60
C GLY A 172 6.53 -12.07 12.59
N SER A 173 6.55 -10.90 13.24
CA SER A 173 5.43 -10.43 14.08
C SER A 173 4.27 -9.95 13.20
N LEU A 174 4.51 -9.20 12.12
CA LEU A 174 3.49 -8.83 11.13
C LEU A 174 2.76 -10.05 10.53
N LEU A 175 3.48 -11.13 10.20
CA LEU A 175 2.89 -12.38 9.67
C LEU A 175 2.02 -13.14 10.68
N ALA A 176 2.37 -13.10 11.98
CA ALA A 176 1.57 -13.70 13.04
C ALA A 176 0.31 -12.88 13.39
N TYR A 177 0.35 -11.55 13.18
CA TYR A 177 -0.77 -10.64 13.42
C TYR A 177 -1.66 -10.41 12.19
N GLY A 178 -1.14 -10.57 10.97
CA GLY A 178 -1.88 -10.37 9.72
C GLY A 178 -3.12 -11.26 9.61
N GLY A 179 -3.04 -12.54 10.02
CA GLY A 179 -4.21 -13.44 10.09
C GLY A 179 -5.17 -13.15 11.26
N ALA A 180 -4.75 -12.40 12.28
CA ALA A 180 -5.62 -11.94 13.36
C ALA A 180 -6.39 -10.66 12.95
N LEU A 181 -5.84 -9.88 12.03
CA LEU A 181 -6.40 -8.62 11.51
C LEU A 181 -7.32 -8.79 10.29
N SER A 182 -7.44 -10.00 9.74
CA SER A 182 -8.30 -10.27 8.60
C SER A 182 -9.78 -10.08 8.91
N PHE A 183 -10.46 -9.28 8.09
CA PHE A 183 -11.90 -9.24 8.09
C PHE A 183 -12.46 -10.54 7.49
N SER A 184 -13.71 -10.82 7.83
CA SER A 184 -14.41 -11.97 7.25
C SER A 184 -14.71 -11.72 5.77
N ARG A 185 -14.84 -12.80 4.97
CA ARG A 185 -15.23 -12.68 3.54
C ARG A 185 -16.53 -11.89 3.33
N SER A 186 -17.47 -11.94 4.28
CA SER A 186 -18.70 -11.16 4.23
C SER A 186 -18.46 -9.67 4.44
N GLN A 187 -17.66 -9.29 5.45
CA GLN A 187 -17.29 -7.89 5.71
C GLN A 187 -16.54 -7.28 4.52
N GLU A 188 -15.71 -8.09 3.86
CA GLU A 188 -14.98 -7.70 2.65
C GLU A 188 -15.88 -7.50 1.43
N THR A 189 -16.84 -8.41 1.25
CA THR A 189 -17.85 -8.28 0.18
C THR A 189 -18.73 -7.05 0.42
N GLU A 190 -19.07 -6.78 1.68
CA GLU A 190 -19.81 -5.59 2.09
C GLU A 190 -19.01 -4.31 1.84
N ALA A 191 -17.73 -4.28 2.22
CA ALA A 191 -16.83 -3.17 1.98
C ALA A 191 -16.62 -2.88 0.49
N ASP A 192 -16.46 -3.91 -0.35
CA ASP A 192 -16.40 -3.76 -1.80
C ASP A 192 -17.71 -3.19 -2.38
N THR A 193 -18.85 -3.72 -1.95
CA THR A 193 -20.17 -3.33 -2.48
C THR A 193 -20.55 -1.91 -2.06
N LYS A 194 -20.50 -1.60 -0.77
CA LYS A 194 -20.82 -0.27 -0.25
C LYS A 194 -19.74 0.75 -0.61
N GLY A 195 -18.48 0.34 -0.69
CA GLY A 195 -17.37 1.22 -1.11
C GLY A 195 -17.52 1.67 -2.55
N LEU A 196 -17.95 0.76 -3.44
CA LEU A 196 -18.32 1.10 -4.82
C LEU A 196 -19.51 2.08 -4.86
N ILE A 197 -20.53 1.87 -4.02
CA ILE A 197 -21.68 2.80 -3.91
C ILE A 197 -21.19 4.18 -3.47
N HIS A 198 -20.45 4.30 -2.36
CA HIS A 198 -19.91 5.58 -1.87
C HIS A 198 -19.06 6.30 -2.93
N ALA A 199 -18.19 5.56 -3.63
CA ALA A 199 -17.37 6.13 -4.71
C ALA A 199 -18.24 6.65 -5.87
N THR A 200 -19.21 5.86 -6.34
CA THR A 200 -20.09 6.27 -7.45
C THR A 200 -21.04 7.41 -7.07
N GLU A 201 -21.53 7.45 -5.84
CA GLU A 201 -22.33 8.57 -5.31
C GLU A 201 -21.50 9.86 -5.19
N ALA A 202 -20.21 9.74 -4.90
CA ALA A 202 -19.24 10.84 -4.94
C ALA A 202 -18.83 11.25 -6.37
N GLY A 203 -19.31 10.54 -7.40
CA GLY A 203 -19.09 10.86 -8.81
C GLY A 203 -17.90 10.15 -9.46
N TYR A 204 -17.31 9.16 -8.80
CA TYR A 204 -16.19 8.37 -9.33
C TYR A 204 -16.66 7.21 -10.22
N SER A 205 -15.81 6.81 -11.17
CA SER A 205 -16.13 5.75 -12.12
C SER A 205 -16.30 4.39 -11.45
N ALA A 206 -17.34 3.64 -11.84
CA ALA A 206 -17.68 2.36 -11.22
C ALA A 206 -16.69 1.22 -11.56
N ASP A 207 -15.95 1.32 -12.66
CA ASP A 207 -14.96 0.32 -13.07
C ASP A 207 -13.62 0.44 -12.32
N ALA A 208 -13.41 1.53 -11.59
CA ALA A 208 -12.17 1.83 -10.88
C ALA A 208 -11.81 0.76 -9.84
N GLY A 209 -12.81 0.18 -9.17
CA GLY A 209 -12.58 -0.91 -8.22
C GLY A 209 -12.03 -2.17 -8.86
N ALA A 210 -12.58 -2.60 -10.00
CA ALA A 210 -12.05 -3.73 -10.74
C ALA A 210 -10.66 -3.43 -11.33
N ALA A 211 -10.43 -2.20 -11.79
CA ALA A 211 -9.16 -1.75 -12.36
C ALA A 211 -8.01 -1.84 -11.34
N ILE A 212 -8.16 -1.25 -10.14
CA ILE A 212 -7.08 -1.23 -9.15
C ILE A 212 -6.70 -2.64 -8.68
N TRP A 213 -7.69 -3.53 -8.50
CA TRP A 213 -7.43 -4.92 -8.13
C TRP A 213 -6.77 -5.72 -9.26
N SER A 214 -7.14 -5.46 -10.52
CA SER A 214 -6.49 -6.10 -11.67
C SER A 214 -5.03 -5.65 -11.81
N ASN A 215 -4.77 -4.34 -11.66
CA ASN A 215 -3.43 -3.77 -11.65
C ASN A 215 -2.56 -4.39 -10.55
N LEU A 216 -3.12 -4.61 -9.38
CA LEU A 216 -2.43 -5.27 -8.27
C LEU A 216 -2.19 -6.76 -8.54
N LEU A 217 -3.16 -7.47 -9.13
CA LEU A 217 -3.01 -8.89 -9.48
C LEU A 217 -1.87 -9.13 -10.48
N ASP A 218 -1.75 -8.27 -11.49
CA ASP A 218 -0.66 -8.34 -12.48
C ASP A 218 0.71 -8.19 -11.80
N GLU A 219 0.81 -7.25 -10.86
CA GLU A 219 2.03 -7.04 -10.08
C GLU A 219 2.36 -8.25 -9.19
N LEU A 220 1.38 -8.81 -8.48
CA LEU A 220 1.57 -9.98 -7.63
C LEU A 220 1.95 -11.22 -8.43
N THR A 221 1.41 -11.35 -9.64
CA THR A 221 1.75 -12.44 -10.57
C THR A 221 3.19 -12.33 -11.08
N ALA A 222 3.69 -11.11 -11.23
CA ALA A 222 5.05 -10.83 -11.68
C ALA A 222 6.10 -10.90 -10.58
N SER A 223 5.72 -11.06 -9.30
CA SER A 223 6.66 -11.05 -8.17
C SER A 223 7.73 -12.15 -8.26
N ASP A 224 8.96 -11.82 -7.86
CA ASP A 224 10.08 -12.77 -7.77
C ASP A 224 10.02 -13.63 -6.49
N HIS A 225 9.18 -13.24 -5.54
CA HIS A 225 9.04 -13.94 -4.28
C HIS A 225 7.96 -15.04 -4.38
N ASP A 226 8.40 -16.31 -4.35
CA ASP A 226 7.51 -17.48 -4.36
C ASP A 226 6.41 -17.44 -3.30
N GLU A 227 6.68 -16.83 -2.14
CA GLU A 227 5.64 -16.68 -1.11
C GLU A 227 4.56 -15.69 -1.54
N VAL A 228 4.91 -14.61 -2.24
CA VAL A 228 3.98 -13.59 -2.73
C VAL A 228 3.18 -14.14 -3.91
N THR A 229 3.81 -14.85 -4.84
CA THR A 229 3.11 -15.47 -5.99
C THR A 229 2.19 -16.61 -5.53
N ARG A 230 2.65 -17.51 -4.63
CA ARG A 230 1.80 -18.56 -4.06
C ARG A 230 0.66 -17.98 -3.21
N ARG A 231 0.88 -16.87 -2.51
CA ARG A 231 -0.14 -16.16 -1.73
C ARG A 231 -1.00 -15.18 -2.54
N GLY A 232 -0.62 -14.81 -3.76
CA GLY A 232 -1.51 -14.17 -4.73
C GLY A 232 -2.66 -15.11 -5.11
N ASN A 233 -2.39 -16.42 -5.09
CA ASN A 233 -3.37 -17.49 -5.28
C ASN A 233 -4.02 -18.03 -3.97
N ASP A 234 -3.39 -17.83 -2.80
CA ASP A 234 -3.85 -18.37 -1.49
C ASP A 234 -4.03 -17.29 -0.39
N GLY A 235 -4.15 -16.00 -0.74
CA GLY A 235 -4.40 -14.88 0.16
C GLY A 235 -3.26 -14.52 1.13
N GLY A 236 -2.28 -13.70 0.71
CA GLY A 236 -1.24 -13.19 1.61
C GLY A 236 -0.66 -11.84 1.22
N VAL A 237 -0.07 -11.16 2.22
CA VAL A 237 -0.09 -9.69 2.48
C VAL A 237 -1.53 -9.11 2.47
N PHE A 238 -2.37 -9.62 1.58
CA PHE A 238 -3.83 -9.60 1.54
C PHE A 238 -4.48 -10.81 2.22
N GLY A 239 -3.82 -11.44 3.18
CA GLY A 239 -4.47 -12.46 4.02
C GLY A 239 -5.69 -11.93 4.79
N THR A 240 -5.92 -10.61 4.73
CA THR A 240 -7.08 -9.88 5.23
C THR A 240 -8.26 -9.79 4.28
N HIS A 241 -8.10 -10.01 2.96
CA HIS A 241 -9.14 -9.85 1.94
C HIS A 241 -9.25 -11.10 1.03
N PRO A 242 -10.44 -11.46 0.52
CA PRO A 242 -10.67 -12.68 -0.29
C PRO A 242 -9.86 -12.70 -1.62
N ASP A 243 -9.87 -13.87 -2.27
CA ASP A 243 -9.23 -14.12 -3.56
C ASP A 243 -9.48 -12.97 -4.56
N ILE A 244 -8.41 -12.29 -4.98
CA ILE A 244 -8.48 -11.04 -5.77
C ILE A 244 -9.30 -11.24 -7.05
N ASP A 245 -9.20 -12.41 -7.70
CA ASP A 245 -10.01 -12.77 -8.88
C ASP A 245 -11.53 -12.67 -8.62
N VAL A 246 -11.98 -13.13 -7.44
CA VAL A 246 -13.39 -13.09 -7.06
C VAL A 246 -13.84 -11.65 -6.84
N ARG A 247 -13.00 -10.80 -6.24
CA ARG A 247 -13.28 -9.38 -6.05
C ARG A 247 -13.39 -8.67 -7.40
N ILE A 248 -12.44 -8.89 -8.31
CA ILE A 248 -12.47 -8.33 -9.67
C ILE A 248 -13.77 -8.73 -10.38
N ALA A 249 -14.12 -10.02 -10.37
CA ALA A 249 -15.34 -10.50 -11.02
C ALA A 249 -16.61 -9.89 -10.41
N SER A 250 -16.68 -9.80 -9.08
CA SER A 250 -17.81 -9.20 -8.35
C SER A 250 -17.96 -7.71 -8.67
N LEU A 251 -16.88 -6.94 -8.56
CA LEU A 251 -16.89 -5.50 -8.82
C LEU A 251 -17.20 -5.20 -10.29
N THR A 252 -16.66 -6.00 -11.22
CA THR A 252 -16.99 -5.89 -12.66
C THR A 252 -18.49 -6.11 -12.89
N ALA A 253 -19.08 -7.11 -12.23
CA ALA A 253 -20.51 -7.40 -12.36
C ALA A 253 -21.38 -6.28 -11.75
N GLN A 254 -20.98 -5.71 -10.62
CA GLN A 254 -21.67 -4.60 -9.97
C GLN A 254 -21.57 -3.29 -10.78
N ALA A 255 -20.42 -3.05 -11.41
CA ALA A 255 -20.17 -1.87 -12.23
C ALA A 255 -20.95 -1.87 -13.56
N ALA A 256 -21.46 -3.03 -14.02
CA ALA A 256 -22.03 -3.20 -15.36
C ALA A 256 -23.20 -2.23 -15.69
N ASP A 257 -23.99 -1.86 -14.68
CA ASP A 257 -25.13 -0.94 -14.82
C ASP A 257 -24.89 0.43 -14.17
N LEU A 258 -23.66 0.71 -13.72
CA LEU A 258 -23.28 1.95 -13.06
C LEU A 258 -22.51 2.90 -14.00
N PRO A 259 -22.41 4.20 -13.67
CA PRO A 259 -21.68 5.16 -14.49
C PRO A 259 -20.19 4.82 -14.59
N VAL A 260 -19.70 4.73 -15.83
CA VAL A 260 -18.27 4.57 -16.15
C VAL A 260 -17.79 5.82 -16.89
N HIS A 261 -16.69 6.39 -16.43
CA HIS A 261 -16.13 7.65 -16.92
C HIS A 261 -14.61 7.52 -17.05
N ASP A 262 -14.02 8.33 -17.94
CA ASP A 262 -12.57 8.46 -17.98
C ASP A 262 -12.11 9.21 -16.71
N GLY A 263 -11.51 8.48 -15.76
CA GLY A 263 -11.01 9.05 -14.51
C GLY A 263 -9.95 10.13 -14.75
N ASP A 264 -9.83 11.10 -13.84
CA ASP A 264 -8.87 12.22 -13.97
C ASP A 264 -7.42 11.78 -13.67
N ARG A 265 -6.85 11.01 -14.59
CA ARG A 265 -5.46 10.55 -14.57
C ARG A 265 -4.49 11.73 -14.54
N ALA A 266 -4.73 12.76 -15.36
CA ALA A 266 -3.79 13.86 -15.51
C ALA A 266 -3.66 14.68 -14.21
N ALA A 267 -4.75 14.92 -13.48
CA ALA A 267 -4.68 15.54 -12.16
C ALA A 267 -4.03 14.62 -11.13
N TYR A 268 -4.33 13.31 -11.18
CA TYR A 268 -3.72 12.31 -10.31
C TYR A 268 -2.20 12.27 -10.47
N ARG A 269 -1.70 12.13 -11.70
CA ARG A 269 -0.26 12.14 -11.98
C ARG A 269 0.40 13.42 -11.53
N ARG A 270 -0.24 14.57 -11.74
CA ARG A 270 0.29 15.87 -11.31
C ARG A 270 0.52 15.94 -9.80
N ILE A 271 -0.40 15.40 -8.98
CA ILE A 271 -0.25 15.48 -7.52
C ILE A 271 0.86 14.55 -7.01
N ILE A 272 1.01 13.37 -7.59
CA ILE A 272 2.02 12.40 -7.12
C ILE A 272 3.42 12.63 -7.71
N ARG A 273 3.52 13.38 -8.83
CA ARG A 273 4.78 13.55 -9.57
C ARG A 273 5.99 13.99 -8.74
N PRO A 274 5.86 14.92 -7.76
CA PRO A 274 6.97 15.32 -6.91
C PRO A 274 7.56 14.18 -6.08
N PHE A 275 6.78 13.13 -5.79
CA PHE A 275 7.17 12.02 -4.92
C PHE A 275 7.48 10.74 -5.68
N LEU A 276 7.10 10.67 -6.97
CA LEU A 276 7.17 9.47 -7.80
C LEU A 276 8.53 8.78 -7.75
N GLN A 277 9.62 9.54 -7.86
CA GLN A 277 10.98 8.98 -7.81
C GLN A 277 11.27 8.35 -6.45
N ASP A 278 11.05 9.07 -5.35
CA ASP A 278 11.33 8.57 -4.00
C ASP A 278 10.51 7.32 -3.67
N TRP A 279 9.24 7.29 -4.09
CA TRP A 279 8.37 6.12 -3.91
C TRP A 279 8.84 4.91 -4.73
N LEU A 280 9.19 5.12 -6.00
CA LEU A 280 9.81 4.05 -6.81
C LEU A 280 11.11 3.56 -6.19
N ASP A 281 11.91 4.47 -5.63
CA ASP A 281 13.18 4.10 -5.00
C ASP A 281 12.96 3.22 -3.75
N MET A 282 11.94 3.52 -2.94
CA MET A 282 11.52 2.68 -1.82
C MET A 282 11.02 1.29 -2.25
N HIS A 283 10.47 1.18 -3.46
CA HIS A 283 10.08 -0.09 -4.06
C HIS A 283 11.26 -0.91 -4.54
N ILE A 284 12.15 -0.29 -5.32
CA ILE A 284 13.30 -0.95 -5.93
C ILE A 284 14.20 -1.62 -4.89
N VAL A 285 14.44 -0.95 -3.75
CA VAL A 285 15.30 -1.48 -2.68
C VAL A 285 14.74 -2.71 -1.97
N ARG A 286 13.45 -3.05 -2.17
CA ARG A 286 12.83 -4.27 -1.63
C ARG A 286 13.25 -5.54 -2.37
N ARG A 287 13.84 -5.40 -3.57
CA ARG A 287 14.34 -6.52 -4.40
C ARG A 287 13.28 -7.54 -4.82
N ASP A 288 12.07 -7.05 -5.03
CA ASP A 288 11.04 -7.75 -5.79
C ASP A 288 11.01 -7.13 -7.20
N HIS A 289 11.99 -7.52 -8.02
CA HIS A 289 12.29 -6.85 -9.28
C HIS A 289 11.18 -7.09 -10.30
N GLY A 290 10.66 -8.32 -10.39
CA GLY A 290 9.55 -8.67 -11.27
C GLY A 290 8.27 -7.87 -10.98
N ALA A 291 7.85 -7.79 -9.71
CA ALA A 291 6.70 -6.95 -9.32
C ALA A 291 6.95 -5.47 -9.64
N THR A 292 8.13 -4.95 -9.29
CA THR A 292 8.45 -3.54 -9.52
C THR A 292 8.53 -3.21 -11.02
N LEU A 293 9.05 -4.12 -11.85
CA LEU A 293 9.06 -3.98 -13.32
C LEU A 293 7.63 -3.95 -13.87
N ALA A 294 6.75 -4.85 -13.44
CA ALA A 294 5.35 -4.85 -13.88
C ALA A 294 4.65 -3.52 -13.57
N LEU A 295 4.88 -2.96 -12.39
CA LEU A 295 4.39 -1.63 -12.02
C LEU A 295 4.97 -0.54 -12.92
N VAL A 296 6.29 -0.49 -13.11
CA VAL A 296 6.96 0.53 -13.93
C VAL A 296 6.51 0.44 -15.40
N ASP A 297 6.37 -0.76 -15.94
CA ASP A 297 5.96 -1.00 -17.33
C ASP A 297 4.51 -0.58 -17.56
N ARG A 298 3.61 -0.90 -16.61
CA ARG A 298 2.22 -0.46 -16.64
C ARG A 298 2.10 1.06 -16.64
N LEU A 299 2.80 1.73 -15.72
CA LEU A 299 2.82 3.19 -15.65
C LEU A 299 3.40 3.83 -16.92
N ALA A 300 4.48 3.24 -17.47
CA ALA A 300 5.16 3.76 -18.66
C ALA A 300 4.34 3.57 -19.95
N GLY A 301 3.47 2.55 -20.00
CA GLY A 301 2.59 2.27 -21.14
C GLY A 301 1.64 3.42 -21.50
N GLN A 302 1.51 4.39 -20.59
CA GLN A 302 0.61 5.54 -20.70
C GLN A 302 1.32 6.79 -21.24
N GLY A 303 2.64 6.73 -21.44
CA GLY A 303 3.44 7.79 -22.07
C GLY A 303 3.75 8.99 -21.18
N GLU A 304 3.43 8.93 -19.89
CA GLU A 304 3.67 9.97 -18.90
C GLU A 304 4.90 9.63 -18.04
N ASP A 305 5.61 10.64 -17.54
CA ASP A 305 6.74 10.50 -16.60
C ASP A 305 7.88 9.56 -17.06
N LEU A 306 8.06 9.46 -18.38
CA LEU A 306 8.96 8.49 -19.00
C LEU A 306 10.42 8.62 -18.52
N GLY A 307 10.91 9.82 -18.24
CA GLY A 307 12.27 10.01 -17.72
C GLY A 307 12.46 9.36 -16.35
N VAL A 308 11.50 9.53 -15.44
CA VAL A 308 11.55 8.89 -14.12
C VAL A 308 11.35 7.39 -14.21
N LEU A 309 10.39 6.94 -15.04
CA LEU A 309 10.07 5.51 -15.15
C LEU A 309 11.20 4.72 -15.82
N GLN A 310 11.84 5.26 -16.85
CA GLN A 310 13.03 4.65 -17.47
C GLN A 310 14.22 4.65 -16.51
N TYR A 311 14.43 5.73 -15.75
CA TYR A 311 15.45 5.75 -14.70
C TYR A 311 15.20 4.65 -13.67
N ALA A 312 13.96 4.50 -13.19
CA ALA A 312 13.57 3.45 -12.27
C ALA A 312 13.83 2.05 -12.87
N ARG A 313 13.45 1.82 -14.14
CA ARG A 313 13.73 0.56 -14.84
C ARG A 313 15.23 0.26 -14.91
N GLY A 314 16.05 1.26 -15.25
CA GLY A 314 17.50 1.13 -15.25
C GLY A 314 18.07 0.77 -13.88
N ARG A 315 17.55 1.36 -12.80
CA ARG A 315 17.91 0.99 -11.42
C ARG A 315 17.52 -0.44 -11.06
N ILE A 316 16.38 -0.92 -11.55
CA ILE A 316 15.94 -2.31 -11.31
C ILE A 316 16.93 -3.28 -11.95
N TYR A 317 17.27 -3.09 -13.23
CA TYR A 317 18.27 -3.93 -13.91
C TYR A 317 19.63 -3.88 -13.21
N ALA A 318 20.10 -2.68 -12.86
CA ALA A 318 21.37 -2.53 -12.14
C ALA A 318 21.39 -3.23 -10.77
N MET A 319 20.23 -3.34 -10.10
CA MET A 319 20.13 -4.02 -8.81
C MET A 319 19.93 -5.53 -8.93
N ARG A 320 19.19 -5.98 -9.95
CA ARG A 320 18.96 -7.40 -10.25
C ARG A 320 20.27 -8.09 -10.64
N ALA A 321 21.09 -7.42 -11.46
CA ALA A 321 22.44 -7.83 -11.82
C ALA A 321 22.52 -9.24 -12.45
N ASP A 322 21.50 -9.61 -13.24
CA ASP A 322 21.53 -10.82 -14.05
C ASP A 322 22.44 -10.63 -15.30
N ASP A 323 22.78 -11.75 -15.95
CA ASP A 323 23.57 -11.72 -17.18
C ASP A 323 22.91 -10.84 -18.26
N GLY A 324 23.56 -9.73 -18.59
CA GLY A 324 23.08 -8.75 -19.60
C GLY A 324 22.38 -7.52 -19.01
N ASP A 325 22.09 -7.49 -17.71
CA ASP A 325 21.42 -6.35 -17.07
C ASP A 325 22.22 -5.07 -17.10
N ASP A 326 23.56 -5.13 -17.05
CA ASP A 326 24.40 -3.94 -17.19
C ASP A 326 24.15 -3.21 -18.53
N ALA A 327 23.91 -3.95 -19.61
CA ALA A 327 23.61 -3.34 -20.90
C ALA A 327 22.20 -2.73 -20.92
N LEU A 328 21.23 -3.43 -20.32
CA LEU A 328 19.85 -2.97 -20.21
C LEU A 328 19.75 -1.71 -19.32
N ALA A 329 20.38 -1.73 -18.15
CA ALA A 329 20.41 -0.61 -17.22
C ALA A 329 21.00 0.64 -17.86
N LEU A 330 22.15 0.51 -18.53
CA LEU A 330 22.78 1.63 -19.23
C LEU A 330 21.88 2.18 -20.35
N ALA A 331 21.23 1.30 -21.12
CA ALA A 331 20.31 1.72 -22.18
C ALA A 331 19.09 2.48 -21.62
N GLU A 332 18.53 2.01 -20.50
CA GLU A 332 17.40 2.67 -19.83
C GLU A 332 17.80 4.02 -19.23
N PHE A 333 18.98 4.14 -18.60
CA PHE A 333 19.47 5.43 -18.13
C PHE A 333 19.70 6.41 -19.29
N GLU A 334 20.28 5.96 -20.40
CA GLU A 334 20.46 6.80 -21.59
C GLU A 334 19.13 7.21 -22.22
N ALA A 335 18.13 6.32 -22.23
CA ALA A 335 16.78 6.64 -22.66
C ALA A 335 16.16 7.71 -21.75
N ALA A 336 16.27 7.54 -20.43
CA ALA A 336 15.73 8.46 -19.43
C ALA A 336 16.18 9.89 -19.70
N THR A 337 17.49 10.10 -19.92
CA THR A 337 18.07 11.44 -20.16
C THR A 337 17.56 12.17 -21.41
N ARG A 338 16.78 11.51 -22.27
CA ARG A 338 16.13 12.13 -23.44
C ARG A 338 14.81 12.81 -23.08
N HIS A 339 14.29 12.57 -21.87
CA HIS A 339 13.07 13.16 -21.37
C HIS A 339 13.37 14.32 -20.43
N ALA A 340 12.54 15.36 -20.49
CA ALA A 340 12.74 16.59 -19.71
C ALA A 340 12.58 16.37 -18.18
N ASP A 341 11.93 15.28 -17.80
CA ASP A 341 11.56 14.96 -16.44
C ASP A 341 12.52 13.93 -15.79
N ALA A 342 13.61 13.60 -16.49
CA ALA A 342 14.64 12.67 -16.04
C ALA A 342 15.31 13.13 -14.72
N PRO A 343 15.47 12.22 -13.74
CA PRO A 343 16.27 12.50 -12.56
C PRO A 343 17.72 12.80 -12.90
N ALA A 344 18.33 13.77 -12.20
CA ALA A 344 19.76 14.06 -12.33
C ALA A 344 20.63 12.80 -12.14
N ASP A 345 20.21 11.91 -11.24
CA ASP A 345 20.93 10.68 -10.93
C ASP A 345 21.02 9.70 -12.13
N ALA A 346 20.23 9.88 -13.19
CA ALA A 346 20.39 9.12 -14.43
C ALA A 346 21.77 9.38 -15.07
N TRP A 347 22.21 10.63 -15.16
CA TRP A 347 23.53 10.98 -15.68
C TRP A 347 24.66 10.47 -14.77
N ARG A 348 24.44 10.51 -13.44
CA ARG A 348 25.41 9.94 -12.49
C ARG A 348 25.55 8.43 -12.69
N ALA A 349 24.45 7.70 -12.83
CA ALA A 349 24.45 6.26 -13.06
C ALA A 349 25.17 5.90 -14.37
N ILE A 350 24.92 6.64 -15.46
CA ILE A 350 25.65 6.48 -16.73
C ILE A 350 27.16 6.66 -16.50
N GLY A 351 27.56 7.71 -15.77
CA GLY A 351 28.96 7.97 -15.44
C GLY A 351 29.62 6.82 -14.68
N GLU A 352 28.94 6.27 -13.67
CA GLU A 352 29.41 5.13 -12.88
C GLU A 352 29.59 3.87 -13.75
N MET A 353 28.63 3.58 -14.63
CA MET A 353 28.68 2.41 -15.51
C MET A 353 29.74 2.54 -16.61
N ARG A 354 29.85 3.70 -17.27
CA ARG A 354 30.89 3.96 -18.28
C ARG A 354 32.29 3.87 -17.67
N ARG A 355 32.45 4.34 -16.44
CA ARG A 355 33.71 4.20 -15.69
C ARG A 355 34.04 2.74 -15.42
N ALA A 356 33.05 1.94 -15.01
CA ALA A 356 33.23 0.50 -14.79
C ALA A 356 33.63 -0.24 -16.09
N GLN A 357 33.15 0.22 -17.24
CA GLN A 357 33.53 -0.28 -18.57
C GLN A 357 34.92 0.21 -19.05
N GLY A 358 35.57 1.13 -18.32
CA GLY A 358 36.85 1.74 -18.69
C GLY A 358 36.74 2.87 -19.71
N ASP A 359 35.54 3.33 -20.05
CA ASP A 359 35.31 4.48 -20.93
C ASP A 359 35.37 5.80 -20.14
N ASN A 360 36.59 6.19 -19.77
CA ASN A 360 36.83 7.37 -18.95
C ASN A 360 36.30 8.69 -19.59
N PRO A 361 36.46 8.93 -20.91
CA PRO A 361 35.90 10.12 -21.54
C PRO A 361 34.38 10.20 -21.44
N ALA A 362 33.67 9.10 -21.73
CA ALA A 362 32.21 9.08 -21.61
C ALA A 362 31.75 9.21 -20.15
N ALA A 363 32.46 8.58 -19.22
CA ALA A 363 32.18 8.69 -17.79
C ALA A 363 32.29 10.12 -17.28
N ALA A 364 33.39 10.82 -17.63
CA ALA A 364 33.60 12.21 -17.24
C ALA A 364 32.52 13.14 -17.83
N ALA A 365 32.14 12.93 -19.09
CA ALA A 365 31.08 13.72 -19.73
C ALA A 365 29.72 13.52 -19.02
N ALA A 366 29.37 12.29 -18.66
CA ALA A 366 28.14 11.98 -17.94
C ALA A 366 28.15 12.58 -16.52
N PHE A 367 29.27 12.51 -15.80
CA PHE A 367 29.42 13.17 -14.50
C PHE A 367 29.33 14.69 -14.58
N GLN A 368 29.86 15.32 -15.64
CA GLN A 368 29.67 16.75 -15.85
C GLN A 368 28.19 17.08 -16.08
N ALA A 369 27.51 16.30 -16.92
CA ALA A 369 26.07 16.48 -17.16
C ALA A 369 25.25 16.30 -15.87
N TYR A 370 25.64 15.38 -14.98
CA TYR A 370 25.02 15.27 -13.65
C TYR A 370 25.13 16.57 -12.84
N LEU A 371 26.31 17.18 -12.79
CA LEU A 371 26.53 18.44 -12.08
C LEU A 371 25.79 19.62 -12.71
N ASP A 372 25.61 19.61 -14.03
CA ASP A 372 24.84 20.63 -14.73
C ASP A 372 23.35 20.57 -14.37
N HIS A 373 22.80 19.35 -14.21
CA HIS A 373 21.40 19.13 -13.79
C HIS A 373 21.20 19.23 -12.27
N SER A 374 22.25 18.99 -11.47
CA SER A 374 22.22 19.09 -10.01
C SER A 374 23.42 19.91 -9.49
N PRO A 375 23.44 21.24 -9.71
CA PRO A 375 24.57 22.08 -9.35
C PRO A 375 24.79 22.19 -7.83
N GLN A 376 23.80 21.80 -7.03
CA GLN A 376 23.87 21.77 -5.56
C GLN A 376 23.90 20.35 -5.00
N ALA A 377 24.24 19.35 -5.82
CA ALA A 377 24.38 17.97 -5.38
C ALA A 377 25.29 17.86 -4.15
N ARG A 378 24.88 17.08 -3.15
CA ARG A 378 25.63 16.94 -1.88
C ARG A 378 27.01 16.31 -2.08
N ASP A 379 27.13 15.47 -3.10
CA ASP A 379 28.34 14.77 -3.53
C ASP A 379 29.12 15.53 -4.62
N ARG A 380 28.74 16.78 -4.93
CA ARG A 380 29.38 17.58 -6.00
C ARG A 380 30.91 17.54 -5.97
N TYR A 381 31.51 17.80 -4.81
CA TYR A 381 32.97 17.79 -4.66
C TYR A 381 33.60 16.43 -5.02
N LEU A 382 32.93 15.33 -4.67
CA LEU A 382 33.37 13.99 -5.02
C LEU A 382 33.31 13.79 -6.54
N ILE A 383 32.22 14.23 -7.18
CA ILE A 383 32.04 14.10 -8.63
C ILE A 383 33.05 14.97 -9.40
N GLU A 384 33.28 16.22 -8.99
CA GLU A 384 34.31 17.11 -9.58
C GLU A 384 35.71 16.49 -9.50
N ARG A 385 36.01 15.85 -8.36
CA ARG A 385 37.27 15.11 -8.18
C ARG A 385 37.35 13.91 -9.12
N LEU A 386 36.28 13.14 -9.25
CA LEU A 386 36.23 11.99 -10.17
C LEU A 386 36.43 12.42 -11.62
N ILE A 387 35.81 13.51 -12.07
CA ILE A 387 36.02 14.08 -13.40
C ILE A 387 37.51 14.43 -13.60
N THR A 388 38.15 15.05 -12.59
CA THR A 388 39.59 15.36 -12.64
C THR A 388 40.43 14.10 -12.82
N ASP A 389 40.16 13.07 -12.02
CA ASP A 389 40.94 11.83 -12.03
C ASP A 389 40.74 11.04 -13.35
N LEU A 390 39.56 11.12 -13.96
CA LEU A 390 39.24 10.46 -15.25
C LEU A 390 39.86 11.17 -16.46
N THR A 391 39.98 12.49 -16.42
CA THR A 391 40.44 13.31 -17.55
C THR A 391 41.90 13.75 -17.44
N GLY A 392 42.47 13.74 -16.23
CA GLY A 392 43.77 14.32 -15.93
C GLY A 392 43.80 15.85 -15.92
N THR A 393 42.63 16.50 -16.02
CA THR A 393 42.47 17.96 -16.06
C THR A 393 41.58 18.44 -14.92
N GLN A 394 41.98 19.52 -14.24
CA GLN A 394 41.09 20.19 -13.28
C GLN A 394 39.88 20.78 -14.02
N PRO A 395 38.65 20.60 -13.51
CA PRO A 395 37.43 21.11 -14.14
C PRO A 395 37.39 22.63 -14.28
#